data_AF-A0A3D1M6V3-F1
#
_entry.id   AF-A0A3D1M6V3-F1
#
_cell.length_a   1.000
_cell.length_b   1.000
_cell.length_c   1.000
_cell.angle_alpha   90.00
_cell.angle_beta   90.00
_cell.angle_gamma   90.00
#
_symmetry.space_group_name_H-M   'P 1'
#
loop_
_entity.id
_entity.type
_entity.pdbx_description
1 polymer ?
#
loop_
_entity_poly.entity_id
_entity_poly.type
_entity_poly.pdbx_seq_one_letter_code
_entity_poly.pdbx_strand_id
1 'polypeptide(L)'
;MSASSGTAQSSSVSETAENSENITSGSAGETGETVPTASSSEVVNTSSAGTASSKASEAEAETTLETVNDPDNAPKIKGLTYTGTMVLQYATCFNVYYYEDGYKLLSVPKSGDYLLVPDGKEAPDGLSKDITVIKQPHNIYLAATSAMSLFCALDSLDVVTMCGIEADNWTIDAARKAMEDGSIVFAGKYSEPDYETMVGKNCDLAIESTMILHNPEVQEMIESIGIPVFIDRSSYESEALGRTEWIKLYGAMVNKEDAAFAHFAEQTKVISDLAGE
;
A
#
# COMPACT_ATOMS: atom_id res chain seq x y z
N MET A 1 43.84 4.26 -37.13
CA MET A 1 44.22 3.19 -38.09
C MET A 1 43.65 1.91 -37.53
N SER A 2 42.70 1.18 -38.10
CA SER A 2 42.04 1.23 -39.40
C SER A 2 40.66 0.57 -39.26
N ALA A 3 39.70 1.06 -40.04
CA ALA A 3 38.39 0.45 -40.26
C ALA A 3 38.47 -0.64 -41.35
N SER A 4 37.56 -1.61 -41.29
CA SER A 4 37.04 -2.39 -42.44
C SER A 4 35.76 -3.06 -41.96
N SER A 5 34.55 -2.59 -42.28
CA SER A 5 33.80 -2.70 -43.56
C SER A 5 33.59 -4.13 -44.06
N GLY A 6 32.32 -4.48 -44.23
CA GLY A 6 31.82 -5.72 -44.82
C GLY A 6 30.29 -5.67 -44.92
N THR A 7 29.79 -5.21 -46.08
CA THR A 7 28.38 -5.12 -46.49
C THR A 7 28.08 -6.15 -47.56
N ALA A 8 26.89 -6.78 -47.53
CA ALA A 8 25.96 -7.07 -48.66
C ALA A 8 25.00 -8.20 -48.24
N GLN A 9 23.66 -8.01 -48.20
CA GLN A 9 22.67 -8.11 -49.31
C GLN A 9 22.66 -9.50 -49.99
N SER A 10 21.56 -10.13 -50.42
CA SER A 10 20.15 -9.78 -50.67
C SER A 10 19.44 -11.08 -51.12
N SER A 11 18.10 -11.18 -50.93
CA SER A 11 17.07 -11.80 -51.82
C SER A 11 15.90 -12.36 -50.96
N SER A 12 14.68 -11.80 -50.90
CA SER A 12 13.54 -11.80 -51.87
C SER A 12 13.26 -13.20 -52.47
N VAL A 13 12.05 -13.76 -52.56
CA VAL A 13 10.76 -13.23 -53.10
C VAL A 13 9.58 -14.17 -52.69
N SER A 14 8.35 -13.62 -52.65
CA SER A 14 7.02 -14.17 -53.08
C SER A 14 6.49 -15.50 -52.49
N GLU A 15 5.19 -15.75 -52.29
CA GLU A 15 4.04 -15.47 -53.15
C GLU A 15 2.70 -15.73 -52.40
N THR A 16 1.63 -15.30 -53.05
CA THR A 16 0.20 -15.09 -52.74
C THR A 16 -0.72 -16.31 -52.50
N ALA A 17 -1.97 -15.99 -52.10
CA ALA A 17 -3.29 -16.59 -52.46
C ALA A 17 -4.04 -17.22 -51.25
N GLU A 18 -5.14 -16.64 -50.75
CA GLU A 18 -6.54 -16.57 -51.24
C GLU A 18 -7.44 -17.73 -50.79
N ASN A 19 -8.70 -17.36 -50.48
CA ASN A 19 -9.93 -18.16 -50.33
C ASN A 19 -10.17 -18.88 -48.97
N SER A 20 -11.38 -18.97 -48.40
CA SER A 20 -12.73 -18.66 -48.88
C SER A 20 -13.69 -18.40 -47.69
N GLU A 21 -14.77 -17.70 -47.99
CA GLU A 21 -16.00 -17.55 -47.20
C GLU A 21 -16.67 -18.91 -46.88
N ASN A 22 -17.43 -18.96 -45.77
CA ASN A 22 -18.76 -19.56 -45.81
C ASN A 22 -19.72 -18.90 -44.80
N ILE A 23 -20.83 -18.43 -45.36
CA ILE A 23 -22.05 -17.91 -44.72
C ILE A 23 -22.96 -19.10 -44.38
N THR A 24 -23.84 -18.99 -43.38
CA THR A 24 -25.31 -19.24 -43.48
C THR A 24 -26.01 -19.32 -42.11
N SER A 25 -26.64 -18.19 -41.78
CA SER A 25 -28.03 -17.95 -41.31
C SER A 25 -28.79 -18.84 -40.31
N GLY A 26 -29.54 -18.12 -39.44
CA GLY A 26 -30.96 -18.38 -39.10
C GLY A 26 -31.19 -18.84 -37.66
N SER A 27 -32.20 -18.41 -36.90
CA SER A 27 -33.35 -17.52 -37.08
C SER A 27 -33.96 -17.24 -35.69
N ALA A 28 -34.83 -16.25 -35.63
CA ALA A 28 -35.49 -15.63 -34.49
C ALA A 28 -36.42 -16.51 -33.63
N GLY A 29 -36.70 -16.03 -32.41
CA GLY A 29 -37.81 -16.47 -31.54
C GLY A 29 -38.08 -15.39 -30.48
N GLU A 30 -39.27 -14.81 -30.54
CA GLU A 30 -39.74 -13.62 -29.83
C GLU A 30 -40.72 -14.00 -28.69
N THR A 31 -41.00 -13.02 -27.81
CA THR A 31 -42.19 -12.86 -26.92
C THR A 31 -42.14 -13.34 -25.46
N GLY A 32 -42.56 -12.45 -24.55
CA GLY A 32 -43.00 -12.81 -23.19
C GLY A 32 -42.89 -11.70 -22.13
N GLU A 33 -43.69 -10.63 -22.23
CA GLU A 33 -43.99 -9.72 -21.10
C GLU A 33 -44.57 -10.45 -19.88
N THR A 34 -44.38 -9.93 -18.67
CA THR A 34 -45.47 -9.45 -17.79
C THR A 34 -44.95 -8.84 -16.48
N VAL A 35 -45.35 -7.60 -16.27
CA VAL A 35 -45.44 -6.90 -14.97
C VAL A 35 -46.72 -7.36 -14.26
N PRO A 36 -46.81 -7.26 -12.91
CA PRO A 36 -48.01 -6.65 -12.37
C PRO A 36 -47.73 -5.59 -11.29
N THR A 37 -48.48 -4.49 -11.43
CA THR A 37 -48.75 -3.44 -10.44
C THR A 37 -50.20 -3.58 -9.99
N ALA A 38 -50.47 -3.44 -8.69
CA ALA A 38 -51.65 -2.78 -8.07
C ALA A 38 -51.72 -3.20 -6.57
N SER A 39 -51.56 -2.32 -5.59
CA SER A 39 -52.42 -1.21 -5.13
C SER A 39 -53.26 -1.59 -3.90
N SER A 40 -53.01 -0.89 -2.80
CA SER A 40 -54.00 -0.07 -2.06
C SER A 40 -54.13 -0.35 -0.55
N SER A 41 -54.08 0.78 0.18
CA SER A 41 -54.89 1.18 1.34
C SER A 41 -54.18 1.27 2.70
N GLU A 42 -54.13 2.51 3.19
CA GLU A 42 -53.79 3.00 4.53
C GLU A 42 -54.55 2.29 5.66
N VAL A 43 -53.91 2.18 6.83
CA VAL A 43 -54.53 2.62 8.08
C VAL A 43 -53.47 3.26 8.99
N VAL A 44 -53.75 4.51 9.36
CA VAL A 44 -53.06 5.34 10.34
C VAL A 44 -53.12 4.67 11.71
N ASN A 45 -52.00 4.65 12.45
CA ASN A 45 -52.11 4.74 13.91
C ASN A 45 -50.95 5.49 14.54
N THR A 46 -51.33 6.54 15.25
CA THR A 46 -50.52 7.44 16.07
C THR A 46 -50.17 6.80 17.40
N SER A 47 -48.91 6.91 17.85
CA SER A 47 -48.58 6.93 19.28
C SER A 47 -47.18 7.48 19.54
N SER A 48 -47.18 8.77 19.91
CA SER A 48 -46.48 9.37 21.07
C SER A 48 -45.15 8.78 21.53
N ALA A 49 -44.15 9.65 21.49
CA ALA A 49 -42.86 9.56 22.15
C ALA A 49 -42.95 9.07 23.62
N GLY A 50 -42.03 8.17 23.96
CA GLY A 50 -41.71 7.75 25.31
C GLY A 50 -40.20 7.66 25.46
N THR A 51 -39.63 8.64 26.17
CA THR A 51 -38.23 8.70 26.59
C THR A 51 -37.86 7.47 27.43
N ALA A 52 -36.87 6.72 26.97
CA ALA A 52 -36.12 5.78 27.82
C ALA A 52 -34.63 6.01 27.59
N SER A 53 -34.02 6.70 28.55
CA SER A 53 -32.58 6.85 28.68
C SER A 53 -31.98 5.50 29.06
N SER A 54 -31.12 4.95 28.22
CA SER A 54 -30.21 3.86 28.57
C SER A 54 -28.80 4.32 28.26
N LYS A 55 -28.13 4.82 29.32
CA LYS A 55 -26.68 4.96 29.41
C LYS A 55 -26.05 3.60 29.08
N ALA A 56 -25.36 3.51 27.95
CA ALA A 56 -24.32 2.52 27.72
C ALA A 56 -22.99 3.22 27.98
N SER A 57 -22.26 2.66 28.95
CA SER A 57 -20.96 3.09 29.42
C SER A 57 -19.89 2.66 28.42
N GLU A 58 -19.41 3.58 27.59
CA GLU A 58 -18.13 3.43 26.89
C GLU A 58 -17.02 3.82 27.86
N ALA A 59 -16.47 2.79 28.52
CA ALA A 59 -15.15 2.85 29.12
C ALA A 59 -14.27 1.95 28.26
N GLU A 60 -13.80 2.49 27.13
CA GLU A 60 -12.62 1.93 26.48
C GLU A 60 -11.43 2.19 27.41
N ALA A 61 -10.76 1.11 27.78
CA ALA A 61 -9.59 1.16 28.62
C ALA A 61 -8.50 1.99 27.92
N GLU A 62 -8.02 3.03 28.60
CA GLU A 62 -6.76 3.71 28.31
C GLU A 62 -5.64 2.66 28.25
N THR A 63 -5.38 2.18 27.03
CA THR A 63 -4.08 1.63 26.69
C THR A 63 -3.16 2.83 26.63
N THR A 64 -2.19 2.89 27.53
CA THR A 64 -1.14 3.91 27.57
C THR A 64 -0.59 4.11 26.17
N LEU A 65 -0.87 5.28 25.58
CA LEU A 65 -0.24 5.72 24.35
C LEU A 65 1.26 5.80 24.62
N GLU A 66 2.04 4.90 24.03
CA GLU A 66 3.48 5.11 23.97
C GLU A 66 3.73 6.44 23.26
N THR A 67 4.59 7.27 23.85
CA THR A 67 4.85 8.62 23.36
C THR A 67 5.50 8.54 21.99
N VAL A 68 4.75 8.97 20.97
CA VAL A 68 5.29 9.15 19.63
C VAL A 68 6.21 10.37 19.63
N ASN A 69 7.34 10.25 18.94
CA ASN A 69 8.43 11.23 18.85
C ASN A 69 9.30 11.39 20.10
N ASP A 70 9.41 10.36 20.96
CA ASP A 70 10.33 10.38 22.10
C ASP A 70 11.66 9.68 21.77
N PRO A 71 12.78 10.42 21.57
CA PRO A 71 14.08 9.85 21.26
C PRO A 71 14.69 9.05 22.42
N ASP A 72 14.19 9.21 23.65
CA ASP A 72 14.67 8.50 24.84
C ASP A 72 13.97 7.14 25.03
N ASN A 73 12.91 6.85 24.27
CA ASN A 73 12.16 5.59 24.32
C ASN A 73 12.52 4.59 23.21
N ALA A 74 13.68 4.77 22.55
CA ALA A 74 14.13 3.85 21.52
C ALA A 74 14.17 2.38 22.01
N PRO A 75 13.50 1.44 21.31
CA PRO A 75 13.49 0.05 21.73
C PRO A 75 14.89 -0.57 21.78
N LYS A 76 15.20 -1.27 22.88
CA LYS A 76 16.48 -1.94 23.06
C LYS A 76 16.46 -3.31 22.39
N ILE A 77 17.01 -3.39 21.19
CA ILE A 77 17.15 -4.64 20.45
C ILE A 77 18.53 -5.23 20.71
N LYS A 78 18.58 -6.43 21.27
CA LYS A 78 19.84 -7.13 21.54
C LYS A 78 20.62 -7.33 20.24
N GLY A 79 21.90 -6.95 20.25
CA GLY A 79 22.78 -7.09 19.08
C GLY A 79 22.75 -5.90 18.12
N LEU A 80 21.89 -4.91 18.34
CA LEU A 80 21.87 -3.65 17.59
C LEU A 80 22.29 -2.48 18.48
N THR A 81 23.05 -1.54 17.93
CA THR A 81 23.45 -0.30 18.61
C THR A 81 22.57 0.84 18.12
N TYR A 82 21.76 1.46 18.98
CA TYR A 82 20.95 2.62 18.61
C TYR A 82 21.80 3.84 18.23
N THR A 83 21.45 4.53 17.15
CA THR A 83 22.18 5.70 16.64
C THR A 83 21.35 6.98 16.59
N GLY A 84 20.02 6.90 16.62
CA GLY A 84 19.16 8.08 16.61
C GLY A 84 17.71 7.77 16.26
N THR A 85 16.85 8.78 16.38
CA THR A 85 15.42 8.70 16.06
C THR A 85 15.09 9.75 15.01
N MET A 86 14.21 9.41 14.07
CA MET A 86 13.68 10.36 13.10
C MET A 86 12.85 11.44 13.81
N VAL A 87 13.14 12.70 13.50
CA VAL A 87 12.36 13.82 14.02
C VAL A 87 11.12 14.06 13.13
N LEU A 88 9.94 13.90 13.71
CA LEU A 88 8.66 14.24 13.08
C LEU A 88 8.14 15.58 13.62
N GLN A 89 7.41 16.30 12.77
CA GLN A 89 6.85 17.60 13.08
C GLN A 89 5.34 17.56 13.26
N TYR A 90 4.66 16.67 12.53
CA TYR A 90 3.20 16.59 12.44
C TYR A 90 2.68 15.16 12.62
N ALA A 91 3.41 14.15 12.13
CA ALA A 91 3.02 12.75 12.25
C ALA A 91 3.12 12.27 13.70
N THR A 92 2.08 11.54 14.11
CA THR A 92 1.87 11.01 15.46
C THR A 92 1.49 9.53 15.45
N CYS A 93 1.41 8.90 14.27
CA CYS A 93 1.03 7.49 14.14
C CYS A 93 2.23 6.57 13.84
N PHE A 94 3.48 7.06 13.83
CA PHE A 94 4.67 6.22 13.70
C PHE A 94 5.91 6.83 14.37
N ASN A 95 6.90 5.99 14.62
CA ASN A 95 8.29 6.37 14.93
C ASN A 95 9.26 5.62 14.01
N VAL A 96 10.45 6.19 13.77
CA VAL A 96 11.56 5.48 13.13
C VAL A 96 12.81 5.60 13.99
N TYR A 97 13.31 4.45 14.44
CA TYR A 97 14.54 4.35 15.21
C TYR A 97 15.65 3.78 14.32
N TYR A 98 16.80 4.43 14.32
CA TYR A 98 17.98 4.03 13.57
C TYR A 98 18.96 3.30 14.48
N TYR A 99 19.60 2.29 13.92
CA TYR A 99 20.67 1.55 14.56
C TYR A 99 21.89 1.53 13.63
N GLU A 100 23.05 1.20 14.20
CA GLU A 100 24.27 0.97 13.43
C GLU A 100 24.02 -0.04 12.32
N ASP A 101 24.92 -0.09 11.34
CA ASP A 101 24.85 -1.07 10.27
C ASP A 101 23.63 -0.94 9.33
N GLY A 102 22.86 0.14 9.44
CA GLY A 102 21.76 0.48 8.53
C GLY A 102 20.39 -0.10 8.95
N TYR A 103 20.31 -0.81 10.07
CA TYR A 103 19.05 -1.32 10.59
C TYR A 103 18.14 -0.17 11.04
N LYS A 104 16.83 -0.36 10.86
CA LYS A 104 15.82 0.61 11.27
C LYS A 104 14.65 -0.13 11.87
N LEU A 105 14.09 0.40 12.95
CA LEU A 105 12.82 -0.07 13.50
C LEU A 105 11.74 0.95 13.16
N LEU A 106 10.75 0.53 12.38
CA LEU A 106 9.53 1.30 12.17
C LEU A 106 8.54 0.87 13.27
N SER A 107 8.14 1.78 14.13
CA SER A 107 7.13 1.50 15.15
C SER A 107 5.84 2.20 14.77
N VAL A 108 4.75 1.45 14.65
CA VAL A 108 3.42 1.97 14.31
C VAL A 108 2.47 1.57 15.44
N PRO A 109 2.19 2.47 16.41
CA PRO A 109 1.31 2.15 17.53
C PRO A 109 -0.04 1.58 17.04
N LYS A 110 -0.49 0.48 17.68
CA LYS A 110 -1.69 -0.31 17.31
C LYS A 110 -1.60 -1.09 16.00
N SER A 111 -0.43 -1.14 15.35
CA SER A 111 -0.18 -2.01 14.18
C SER A 111 1.01 -2.94 14.41
N GLY A 112 2.08 -2.46 15.04
CA GLY A 112 3.22 -3.28 15.43
C GLY A 112 4.57 -2.58 15.23
N ASP A 113 5.62 -3.32 15.56
CA ASP A 113 7.00 -2.92 15.34
C ASP A 113 7.62 -3.75 14.22
N TYR A 114 8.34 -3.09 13.31
CA TYR A 114 8.88 -3.67 12.10
C TYR A 114 10.37 -3.41 12.00
N LEU A 115 11.20 -4.45 12.10
CA LEU A 115 12.64 -4.33 11.93
C LEU A 115 12.99 -4.46 10.45
N LEU A 116 13.41 -3.35 9.84
CA LEU A 116 14.03 -3.33 8.53
C LEU A 116 15.47 -3.85 8.64
N VAL A 117 15.72 -4.95 7.95
CA VAL A 117 17.03 -5.59 7.86
C VAL A 117 17.68 -5.24 6.52
N PRO A 118 18.84 -4.57 6.51
CA PRO A 118 19.52 -4.18 5.28
C PRO A 118 19.91 -5.35 4.39
N ASP A 119 20.11 -5.08 3.10
CA ASP A 119 20.59 -6.08 2.14
C ASP A 119 21.89 -6.75 2.62
N GLY A 120 21.93 -8.08 2.47
CA GLY A 120 23.08 -8.89 2.88
C GLY A 120 23.25 -9.06 4.40
N LYS A 121 22.29 -8.60 5.22
CA LYS A 121 22.31 -8.77 6.68
C LYS A 121 21.18 -9.68 7.18
N GLU A 122 21.32 -10.13 8.42
CA GLU A 122 20.39 -11.03 9.09
C GLU A 122 19.75 -10.36 10.31
N ALA A 123 18.51 -10.74 10.63
CA ALA A 123 17.90 -10.28 11.87
C ALA A 123 18.72 -10.77 13.09
N PRO A 124 18.84 -9.98 14.16
CA PRO A 124 19.61 -10.37 15.33
C PRO A 124 18.99 -11.59 16.04
N ASP A 125 19.85 -12.46 16.57
CA ASP A 125 19.42 -13.64 17.32
C ASP A 125 18.60 -13.25 18.57
N GLY A 126 17.45 -13.91 18.74
CA GLY A 126 16.58 -13.70 19.90
C GLY A 126 15.81 -12.38 19.85
N LEU A 127 15.56 -11.84 18.65
CA LEU A 127 14.58 -10.78 18.42
C LEU A 127 13.21 -11.17 19.03
N SER A 128 12.49 -10.20 19.59
CA SER A 128 11.15 -10.43 20.10
C SER A 128 10.24 -10.97 18.99
N LYS A 129 9.33 -11.88 19.34
CA LYS A 129 8.32 -12.39 18.40
C LYS A 129 7.28 -11.34 18.01
N ASP A 130 7.19 -10.28 18.81
CA ASP A 130 6.28 -9.15 18.56
C ASP A 130 6.85 -8.16 17.53
N ILE A 131 8.12 -8.33 17.12
CA ILE A 131 8.75 -7.51 16.07
C ILE A 131 8.74 -8.31 14.76
N THR A 132 8.04 -7.77 13.77
CA THR A 132 8.02 -8.33 12.42
C THR A 132 9.32 -8.00 11.71
N VAL A 133 10.00 -9.01 11.19
CA VAL A 133 11.21 -8.81 10.38
C VAL A 133 10.80 -8.53 8.95
N ILE A 134 11.30 -7.41 8.41
CA ILE A 134 11.17 -7.05 7.01
C ILE A 134 12.59 -6.99 6.44
N LYS A 135 12.93 -7.89 5.53
CA LYS A 135 14.15 -7.73 4.70
C LYS A 135 13.95 -6.50 3.83
N GLN A 136 15.03 -5.80 3.49
CA GLN A 136 14.99 -4.65 2.58
C GLN A 136 14.07 -4.96 1.38
N PRO A 137 12.91 -4.29 1.25
CA PRO A 137 11.91 -4.70 0.28
C PRO A 137 12.32 -4.29 -1.13
N HIS A 138 12.12 -5.19 -2.09
CA HIS A 138 12.37 -5.00 -3.51
C HIS A 138 11.16 -5.40 -4.37
N ASN A 139 10.19 -6.15 -3.83
CA ASN A 139 8.98 -6.61 -4.51
C ASN A 139 7.76 -6.45 -3.62
N ILE A 140 7.23 -5.22 -3.59
CA ILE A 140 6.11 -4.86 -2.71
C ILE A 140 4.78 -5.14 -3.40
N TYR A 141 3.88 -5.82 -2.68
CA TYR A 141 2.44 -5.76 -2.94
C TYR A 141 1.83 -4.60 -2.14
N LEU A 142 1.21 -3.66 -2.85
CA LEU A 142 0.70 -2.43 -2.24
C LEU A 142 -0.83 -2.34 -2.38
N ALA A 143 -1.52 -2.38 -1.24
CA ALA A 143 -2.96 -2.26 -1.09
C ALA A 143 -3.34 -1.10 -0.11
N ALA A 144 -2.63 0.02 -0.25
CA ALA A 144 -2.90 1.28 0.44
C ALA A 144 -2.73 2.48 -0.51
N THR A 145 -3.82 3.08 -0.99
CA THR A 145 -3.78 4.18 -1.97
C THR A 145 -2.98 5.40 -1.48
N SER A 146 -3.03 5.71 -0.17
CA SER A 146 -2.21 6.76 0.45
C SER A 146 -0.72 6.47 0.28
N ALA A 147 -0.29 5.25 0.58
CA ALA A 147 1.09 4.81 0.41
C ALA A 147 1.53 4.93 -1.06
N MET A 148 0.70 4.49 -2.02
CA MET A 148 1.03 4.58 -3.45
C MET A 148 1.38 6.01 -3.87
N SER A 149 0.60 6.99 -3.39
CA SER A 149 0.86 8.41 -3.67
C SER A 149 2.25 8.85 -3.18
N LEU A 150 2.67 8.36 -2.02
CA LEU A 150 3.96 8.69 -1.42
C LEU A 150 5.13 7.97 -2.11
N PHE A 151 4.95 6.72 -2.54
CA PHE A 151 5.93 6.03 -3.40
C PHE A 151 6.11 6.73 -4.74
N CYS A 152 5.02 7.23 -5.35
CA CYS A 152 5.09 8.05 -6.56
C CYS A 152 5.88 9.34 -6.32
N ALA A 153 5.61 10.04 -5.21
CA ALA A 153 6.31 11.27 -4.84
C ALA A 153 7.81 11.06 -4.57
N LEU A 154 8.20 9.87 -4.11
CA LEU A 154 9.58 9.45 -3.89
C LEU A 154 10.28 8.89 -5.13
N ASP A 155 9.62 8.86 -6.29
CA ASP A 155 10.12 8.19 -7.50
C ASP A 155 10.62 6.77 -7.17
N SER A 156 9.76 6.00 -6.49
CA SER A 156 10.08 4.69 -5.90
C SER A 156 9.09 3.59 -6.30
N LEU A 157 8.47 3.73 -7.47
CA LEU A 157 7.61 2.67 -8.01
C LEU A 157 8.41 1.46 -8.50
N ASP A 158 9.74 1.56 -8.62
CA ASP A 158 10.62 0.46 -9.02
C ASP A 158 10.62 -0.72 -8.03
N VAL A 159 10.30 -0.47 -6.75
CA VAL A 159 10.16 -1.52 -5.72
C VAL A 159 8.73 -1.98 -5.48
N VAL A 160 7.74 -1.27 -6.04
CA VAL A 160 6.33 -1.68 -6.00
C VAL A 160 6.08 -2.48 -7.27
N THR A 161 5.88 -3.79 -7.16
CA THR A 161 5.74 -4.67 -8.32
C THR A 161 4.35 -5.27 -8.44
N MET A 162 3.53 -5.13 -7.38
CA MET A 162 2.16 -5.62 -7.32
C MET A 162 1.26 -4.58 -6.62
N CYS A 163 -0.02 -4.53 -6.98
CA CYS A 163 -0.97 -3.68 -6.28
C CYS A 163 -2.39 -4.26 -6.22
N GLY A 164 -3.18 -3.73 -5.28
CA GLY A 164 -4.55 -4.19 -5.04
C GLY A 164 -5.67 -3.40 -5.70
N ILE A 165 -5.34 -2.55 -6.68
CA ILE A 165 -6.31 -1.73 -7.44
C ILE A 165 -6.00 -1.90 -8.93
N GLU A 166 -7.02 -2.18 -9.74
CA GLU A 166 -6.89 -2.30 -11.19
C GLU A 166 -6.54 -0.96 -11.86
N ALA A 167 -5.88 -1.01 -13.02
CA ALA A 167 -5.41 0.18 -13.75
C ALA A 167 -6.50 1.23 -13.97
N ASP A 168 -7.70 0.80 -14.39
CA ASP A 168 -8.85 1.68 -14.66
C ASP A 168 -9.39 2.40 -13.42
N ASN A 169 -9.05 1.91 -12.22
CA ASN A 169 -9.50 2.45 -10.94
C ASN A 169 -8.46 3.39 -10.29
N TRP A 170 -7.27 3.55 -10.89
CA TRP A 170 -6.25 4.47 -10.38
C TRP A 170 -6.50 5.92 -10.80
N THR A 171 -6.60 6.79 -9.80
CA THR A 171 -6.56 8.25 -9.96
C THR A 171 -5.13 8.81 -9.97
N ILE A 172 -4.13 7.98 -9.69
CA ILE A 172 -2.71 8.33 -9.68
C ILE A 172 -2.11 7.93 -11.03
N ASP A 173 -1.82 8.91 -11.88
CA ASP A 173 -1.33 8.68 -13.24
C ASP A 173 -0.05 7.84 -13.30
N ALA A 174 0.87 8.01 -12.34
CA ALA A 174 2.11 7.24 -12.30
C ALA A 174 1.84 5.75 -12.01
N ALA A 175 0.95 5.44 -11.06
CA ALA A 175 0.55 4.07 -10.77
C ALA A 175 -0.16 3.43 -11.96
N ARG A 176 -1.11 4.16 -12.60
CA ARG A 176 -1.80 3.67 -13.79
C ARG A 176 -0.82 3.34 -14.93
N LYS A 177 0.12 4.23 -15.23
CA LYS A 177 1.14 4.01 -16.28
C LYS A 177 2.04 2.82 -15.98
N ALA A 178 2.49 2.68 -14.73
CA ALA A 178 3.30 1.54 -14.30
C ALA A 178 2.54 0.22 -14.40
N MET A 179 1.21 0.23 -14.32
CA MET A 179 0.40 -0.96 -14.62
C MET A 179 0.22 -1.20 -16.12
N GLU A 180 0.00 -0.15 -16.90
CA GLU A 180 -0.15 -0.23 -18.36
C GLU A 180 1.13 -0.75 -19.04
N ASP A 181 2.31 -0.41 -18.52
CA ASP A 181 3.60 -0.90 -19.03
C ASP A 181 4.06 -2.24 -18.44
N GLY A 182 3.32 -2.75 -17.45
CA GLY A 182 3.55 -4.06 -16.82
C GLY A 182 4.61 -4.08 -15.71
N SER A 183 5.13 -2.93 -15.29
CA SER A 183 6.04 -2.81 -14.14
C SER A 183 5.33 -3.15 -12.83
N ILE A 184 4.06 -2.79 -12.69
CA ILE A 184 3.16 -3.16 -11.59
C ILE A 184 2.08 -4.09 -12.13
N VAL A 185 1.88 -5.25 -11.49
CA VAL A 185 0.76 -6.13 -11.83
C VAL A 185 -0.35 -6.05 -10.80
N PHE A 186 -1.60 -6.21 -11.23
CA PHE A 186 -2.70 -6.40 -10.30
C PHE A 186 -2.59 -7.79 -9.64
N ALA A 187 -2.59 -7.83 -8.31
CA ALA A 187 -2.44 -9.06 -7.53
C ALA A 187 -3.59 -9.28 -6.55
N GLY A 188 -4.81 -8.91 -6.96
CA GLY A 188 -6.01 -9.02 -6.12
C GLY A 188 -6.15 -7.87 -5.13
N LYS A 189 -7.39 -7.58 -4.70
CA LYS A 189 -7.70 -6.51 -3.74
C LYS A 189 -7.30 -6.91 -2.32
N TYR A 190 -7.21 -5.94 -1.39
CA TYR A 190 -6.88 -6.20 0.02
C TYR A 190 -7.72 -7.29 0.71
N SER A 191 -8.97 -7.50 0.29
CA SER A 191 -9.89 -8.50 0.87
C SER A 191 -9.86 -9.85 0.15
N GLU A 192 -9.20 -9.92 -1.00
CA GLU A 192 -9.07 -11.14 -1.80
C GLU A 192 -7.75 -11.06 -2.62
N PRO A 193 -6.58 -11.13 -1.96
CA PRO A 193 -5.31 -11.11 -2.65
C PRO A 193 -5.13 -12.38 -3.50
N ASP A 194 -4.45 -12.23 -4.63
CA ASP A 194 -3.99 -13.34 -5.45
C ASP A 194 -2.67 -13.87 -4.90
N TYR A 195 -2.78 -14.81 -3.96
CA TYR A 195 -1.62 -15.42 -3.30
C TYR A 195 -0.69 -16.14 -4.29
N GLU A 196 -1.23 -16.71 -5.39
CA GLU A 196 -0.40 -17.37 -6.40
C GLU A 196 0.47 -16.36 -7.13
N THR A 197 -0.10 -15.21 -7.50
CA THR A 197 0.66 -14.10 -8.09
C THR A 197 1.69 -13.55 -7.11
N MET A 198 1.32 -13.33 -5.84
CA MET A 198 2.25 -12.83 -4.81
C MET A 198 3.48 -13.74 -4.64
N VAL A 199 3.26 -15.05 -4.51
CA VAL A 199 4.36 -16.03 -4.41
C VAL A 199 5.14 -16.11 -5.72
N GLY A 200 4.45 -16.18 -6.86
CA GLY A 200 5.07 -16.30 -8.19
C GLY A 200 5.93 -15.10 -8.59
N LYS A 201 5.65 -13.92 -8.03
CA LYS A 201 6.42 -12.68 -8.22
C LYS A 201 7.43 -12.40 -7.11
N ASN A 202 7.62 -13.33 -6.17
CA ASN A 202 8.51 -13.19 -5.03
C ASN A 202 8.21 -11.94 -4.18
N CYS A 203 6.93 -11.72 -3.86
CA CYS A 203 6.52 -10.65 -2.94
C CYS A 203 7.29 -10.76 -1.63
N ASP A 204 8.00 -9.71 -1.23
CA ASP A 204 8.81 -9.67 0.00
C ASP A 204 8.22 -8.78 1.09
N LEU A 205 7.20 -7.98 0.75
CA LEU A 205 6.45 -7.16 1.69
C LEU A 205 5.04 -6.87 1.16
N ALA A 206 4.02 -7.05 2.00
CA ALA A 206 2.68 -6.53 1.76
C ALA A 206 2.49 -5.23 2.55
N ILE A 207 2.15 -4.14 1.86
CA ILE A 207 1.76 -2.86 2.47
C ILE A 207 0.25 -2.74 2.37
N GLU A 208 -0.40 -2.81 3.53
CA GLU A 208 -1.85 -2.80 3.66
C GLU A 208 -2.33 -1.52 4.34
N SER A 209 -3.50 -1.02 3.96
CA SER A 209 -4.18 -0.01 4.77
C SER A 209 -4.87 -0.66 5.96
N THR A 210 -5.39 0.14 6.90
CA THR A 210 -6.19 -0.41 8.02
C THR A 210 -7.45 -1.16 7.59
N MET A 211 -7.83 -1.13 6.30
CA MET A 211 -8.92 -1.95 5.77
C MET A 211 -8.70 -3.44 5.99
N ILE A 212 -7.43 -3.89 6.02
CA ILE A 212 -7.09 -5.29 6.29
C ILE A 212 -7.57 -5.75 7.68
N LEU A 213 -7.72 -4.84 8.65
CA LEU A 213 -8.18 -5.15 10.00
C LEU A 213 -9.66 -5.58 10.05
N HIS A 214 -10.42 -5.36 8.97
CA HIS A 214 -11.78 -5.89 8.82
C HIS A 214 -11.81 -7.33 8.30
N ASN A 215 -10.66 -7.83 7.84
CA ASN A 215 -10.44 -9.14 7.24
C ASN A 215 -9.16 -9.78 7.82
N PRO A 216 -9.07 -9.99 9.14
CA PRO A 216 -7.85 -10.50 9.78
C PRO A 216 -7.37 -11.84 9.21
N GLU A 217 -8.28 -12.67 8.71
CA GLU A 217 -7.96 -13.93 8.04
C GLU A 217 -7.10 -13.75 6.78
N VAL A 218 -7.24 -12.61 6.08
CA VAL A 218 -6.43 -12.30 4.90
C VAL A 218 -5.01 -11.94 5.33
N GLN A 219 -4.85 -11.12 6.37
CA GLN A 219 -3.53 -10.84 6.95
C GLN A 219 -2.84 -12.13 7.39
N GLU A 220 -3.54 -12.96 8.18
CA GLU A 220 -3.01 -14.24 8.66
C GLU A 220 -2.57 -15.14 7.50
N MET A 221 -3.31 -15.14 6.39
CA MET A 221 -2.94 -15.91 5.20
C MET A 221 -1.66 -15.38 4.53
N ILE A 222 -1.55 -14.07 4.31
CA ILE A 222 -0.34 -13.44 3.74
C ILE A 222 0.89 -13.77 4.60
N GLU A 223 0.77 -13.67 5.92
CA GLU A 223 1.84 -14.00 6.86
C GLU A 223 2.17 -15.50 6.85
N SER A 224 1.17 -16.38 6.72
CA SER A 224 1.36 -17.84 6.71
C SER A 224 2.18 -18.34 5.51
N ILE A 225 2.15 -17.62 4.39
CA ILE A 225 2.96 -17.90 3.20
C ILE A 225 4.34 -17.21 3.25
N GLY A 226 4.68 -16.59 4.38
CA GLY A 226 6.00 -16.03 4.66
C GLY A 226 6.20 -14.59 4.22
N ILE A 227 5.13 -13.88 3.88
CA ILE A 227 5.19 -12.47 3.47
C ILE A 227 4.85 -11.59 4.68
N PRO A 228 5.77 -10.73 5.15
CA PRO A 228 5.45 -9.79 6.23
C PRO A 228 4.41 -8.76 5.78
N VAL A 229 3.51 -8.38 6.68
CA VAL A 229 2.49 -7.35 6.45
C VAL A 229 2.83 -6.10 7.24
N PHE A 230 2.98 -4.96 6.56
CA PHE A 230 3.09 -3.63 7.15
C PHE A 230 1.74 -2.90 7.02
N ILE A 231 1.20 -2.39 8.13
CA ILE A 231 -0.11 -1.73 8.13
C ILE A 231 0.07 -0.21 8.19
N ASP A 232 -0.23 0.47 7.09
CA ASP A 232 -0.30 1.93 6.99
C ASP A 232 -1.44 2.46 7.86
N ARG A 233 -1.09 3.39 8.76
CA ARG A 233 -2.02 4.15 9.61
C ARG A 233 -2.02 5.64 9.28
N SER A 234 -1.53 6.04 8.11
CA SER A 234 -1.50 7.45 7.72
C SER A 234 -2.90 8.09 7.78
N SER A 235 -3.96 7.37 7.46
CA SER A 235 -5.34 7.88 7.55
C SER A 235 -5.80 8.28 8.96
N TYR A 236 -5.08 7.85 10.00
CA TYR A 236 -5.36 8.19 11.39
C TYR A 236 -4.64 9.46 11.86
N GLU A 237 -3.74 10.02 11.05
CA GLU A 237 -3.16 11.33 11.34
C GLU A 237 -4.24 12.42 11.28
N SER A 238 -4.30 13.24 12.32
CA SER A 238 -5.29 14.30 12.48
C SER A 238 -5.18 15.39 11.41
N GLU A 239 -3.97 15.70 10.99
CA GLU A 239 -3.68 16.80 10.06
C GLU A 239 -3.18 16.31 8.71
N ALA A 240 -3.41 17.11 7.67
CA ALA A 240 -2.95 16.80 6.32
C ALA A 240 -1.42 16.68 6.24
N LEU A 241 -0.70 17.55 6.95
CA LEU A 241 0.77 17.49 7.02
C LEU A 241 1.26 16.24 7.75
N GLY A 242 0.55 15.75 8.76
CA GLY A 242 0.84 14.46 9.40
C GLY A 242 0.78 13.32 8.39
N ARG A 243 -0.26 13.28 7.55
CA ARG A 243 -0.37 12.28 6.45
C ARG A 243 0.76 12.40 5.44
N THR A 244 1.11 13.62 5.03
CA THR A 244 2.22 13.83 4.09
C THR A 244 3.56 13.42 4.70
N GLU A 245 3.74 13.56 6.01
CA GLU A 245 5.01 13.23 6.69
C GLU A 245 5.30 11.73 6.72
N TRP A 246 4.31 10.86 6.46
CA TRP A 246 4.54 9.42 6.22
C TRP A 246 5.47 9.16 5.02
N ILE A 247 5.68 10.14 4.12
CA ILE A 247 6.71 10.04 3.09
C ILE A 247 8.10 9.75 3.69
N LYS A 248 8.37 10.24 4.91
CA LYS A 248 9.62 9.99 5.63
C LYS A 248 9.76 8.52 6.03
N LEU A 249 8.68 7.89 6.51
CA LEU A 249 8.66 6.47 6.83
C LEU A 249 8.92 5.63 5.57
N TYR A 250 8.25 5.94 4.47
CA TYR A 250 8.47 5.23 3.21
C TYR A 250 9.88 5.48 2.66
N GLY A 251 10.40 6.70 2.79
CA GLY A 251 11.81 7.01 2.51
C GLY A 251 12.77 6.14 3.33
N ALA A 252 12.54 5.99 4.63
CA ALA A 252 13.33 5.10 5.48
C ALA A 252 13.21 3.62 5.06
N MET A 253 12.01 3.18 4.66
CA MET A 253 11.73 1.83 4.19
C MET A 253 12.53 1.47 2.93
N VAL A 254 12.73 2.42 2.01
CA VAL A 254 13.42 2.21 0.73
C VAL A 254 14.79 2.87 0.61
N ASN A 255 15.39 3.31 1.73
CA ASN A 255 16.69 3.98 1.78
C ASN A 255 16.77 5.28 0.94
N LYS A 256 15.70 6.08 0.92
CA LYS A 256 15.58 7.38 0.24
C LYS A 256 15.21 8.51 1.20
N GLU A 257 15.73 8.50 2.42
CA GLU A 257 15.44 9.51 3.45
C GLU A 257 15.73 10.94 3.00
N ASP A 258 16.86 11.19 2.35
CA ASP A 258 17.23 12.53 1.88
C ASP A 258 16.19 13.10 0.90
N ALA A 259 15.73 12.27 -0.04
CA ALA A 259 14.68 12.65 -0.99
C ALA A 259 13.33 12.87 -0.27
N ALA A 260 12.99 12.01 0.68
CA ALA A 260 11.78 12.13 1.48
C ALA A 260 11.76 13.42 2.31
N PHE A 261 12.87 13.76 2.96
CA PHE A 261 13.00 14.96 3.79
C PHE A 261 12.94 16.22 2.94
N ALA A 262 13.60 16.21 1.78
CA ALA A 262 13.53 17.32 0.83
C ALA A 262 12.11 17.55 0.32
N HIS A 263 11.42 16.49 -0.10
CA HIS A 263 10.04 16.56 -0.59
C HIS A 263 9.10 17.07 0.51
N PHE A 264 9.20 16.53 1.73
CA PHE A 264 8.37 16.96 2.84
C PHE A 264 8.58 18.46 3.15
N ALA A 265 9.84 18.91 3.22
CA ALA A 265 10.16 20.31 3.48
C ALA A 265 9.64 21.26 2.39
N GLU A 266 9.57 20.81 1.13
CA GLU A 266 8.95 21.57 0.04
C GLU A 266 7.44 21.68 0.24
N GLN A 267 6.75 20.58 0.57
CA GLN A 267 5.30 20.59 0.80
C GLN A 267 4.90 21.49 1.97
N THR A 268 5.67 21.49 3.07
CA THR A 268 5.42 22.37 4.22
C THR A 268 5.53 23.85 3.84
N LYS A 269 6.50 24.23 2.98
CA LYS A 269 6.65 25.61 2.50
C LYS A 269 5.46 26.05 1.65
N VAL A 270 5.04 25.22 0.70
CA VAL A 270 3.88 25.53 -0.16
C VAL A 270 2.63 25.77 0.69
N ILE A 271 2.42 24.98 1.73
CA ILE A 271 1.26 25.14 2.63
C ILE A 271 1.38 26.42 3.48
N SER A 272 2.57 26.75 3.99
CA SER A 272 2.82 28.02 4.69
C SER A 272 2.51 29.22 3.79
N ASP A 273 3.01 29.20 2.56
CA ASP A 273 2.81 30.28 1.58
C ASP A 273 1.32 30.45 1.21
N LEU A 274 0.57 29.34 1.12
CA LEU A 274 -0.88 29.36 0.86
C LEU A 274 -1.70 29.82 2.08
N ALA A 275 -1.20 29.57 3.30
CA ALA A 275 -1.81 30.03 4.55
C ALA A 275 -1.56 31.54 4.80
N GLY A 276 -0.67 32.17 4.03
CA GLY A 276 -0.39 33.61 4.12
C GLY A 276 0.48 33.99 5.31
N GLU A 277 1.28 33.06 5.83
CA GLU A 277 2.30 33.29 6.86
C GLU A 277 3.66 33.66 6.26
#